data_AF-A0A7J2REF2-F1
#
_entry.id   AF-A0A7J2REF2-F1
#
_cell.length_a   1.000
_cell.length_b   1.000
_cell.length_c   1.000
_cell.angle_alpha   90.00
_cell.angle_beta   90.00
_cell.angle_gamma   90.00
#
_symmetry.space_group_name_H-M   'P 1'
#
loop_
_entity.id
_entity.type
_entity.pdbx_description
1 polymer ?
#
loop_
_entity_poly.entity_id
_entity_poly.type
_entity_poly.pdbx_seq_one_letter_code
_entity_poly.pdbx_strand_id
1 'polypeptide(L)'
;MNEHLTTDQYVKELITKFNKLQDSYLKESYDLLKEIYDIRKEQNSDYTIVDLENEEGLEEHRGKIRPLLKYSNISDEVRELQEGGELSNSQVFLMANLPNEMQDDESQKKIANLLINKEIIPQDLIGQINQYKILKMINSYNKMEFENRIVLSSVYEMKRIAGILRDHKDILSSPKYHQKLNENFELLERNFKNIMSEEQSLPSKTADALRGKSE
;
A
#
# COMPACT_ATOMS: atom_id res chain seq x y z
N MET A 1 -44.52 -20.18 3.51
CA MET A 1 -43.70 -19.79 4.69
C MET A 1 -42.31 -19.50 4.14
N ASN A 2 -41.91 -18.23 4.11
CA ASN A 2 -40.50 -17.89 3.89
C ASN A 2 -39.86 -17.95 5.28
N GLU A 3 -39.08 -18.99 5.54
CA GLU A 3 -38.26 -19.05 6.75
C GLU A 3 -37.25 -17.90 6.66
N HIS A 4 -37.38 -16.90 7.53
CA HIS A 4 -36.34 -15.89 7.69
C HIS A 4 -35.13 -16.58 8.34
N LEU A 5 -34.02 -16.64 7.59
CA LEU A 5 -32.73 -17.06 8.13
C LEU A 5 -32.37 -16.16 9.32
N THR A 6 -31.85 -16.76 10.38
CA THR A 6 -31.15 -15.99 11.42
C THR A 6 -29.91 -15.32 10.82
N THR A 7 -29.44 -14.21 11.39
CA THR A 7 -28.27 -13.49 10.89
C THR A 7 -27.03 -14.41 10.77
N ASP A 8 -26.83 -15.32 11.72
CA ASP A 8 -25.74 -16.30 11.67
C ASP A 8 -25.91 -17.33 10.55
N GLN A 9 -27.14 -17.78 10.27
CA GLN A 9 -27.39 -18.67 9.13
C GLN A 9 -27.13 -17.95 7.80
N TYR A 10 -27.51 -16.67 7.71
CA TYR A 10 -27.25 -15.86 6.52
C TYR A 10 -25.74 -15.64 6.29
N VAL A 11 -24.97 -15.30 7.33
CA VAL A 11 -23.51 -15.20 7.26
C VAL A 11 -22.88 -16.52 6.78
N LYS A 12 -23.33 -17.67 7.30
CA LYS A 12 -22.86 -18.99 6.84
C LYS A 12 -23.14 -19.25 5.37
N GLU A 13 -24.28 -18.81 4.86
CA GLU A 13 -24.59 -18.91 3.43
C GLU A 13 -23.69 -18.00 2.58
N LEU A 14 -23.41 -16.78 3.03
CA LEU A 14 -22.48 -15.87 2.36
C LEU A 14 -21.06 -16.46 2.30
N ILE A 15 -20.56 -17.03 3.40
CA ILE A 15 -19.26 -17.73 3.44
C ILE A 15 -19.26 -18.93 2.48
N THR A 16 -20.35 -19.70 2.45
CA THR A 16 -20.48 -20.83 1.51
C THR A 16 -20.43 -20.37 0.05
N LYS A 17 -21.06 -19.24 -0.28
CA LYS A 17 -20.99 -18.65 -1.62
C LYS A 17 -19.59 -18.14 -1.94
N PHE A 18 -18.95 -17.44 -0.99
CA PHE A 18 -17.58 -16.96 -1.13
C PHE A 18 -16.62 -18.09 -1.47
N ASN A 19 -16.66 -19.19 -0.71
CA ASN A 19 -15.79 -20.35 -0.90
C ASN A 19 -15.95 -21.00 -2.28
N LYS A 20 -17.14 -20.87 -2.91
CA LYS A 20 -17.39 -21.36 -4.28
C LYS A 20 -16.90 -20.42 -5.38
N LEU A 21 -16.81 -19.12 -5.11
CA LEU A 21 -16.61 -18.08 -6.12
C LEU A 21 -15.19 -17.47 -6.09
N GLN A 22 -14.48 -17.56 -4.96
CA GLN A 22 -13.23 -16.84 -4.67
C GLN A 22 -12.11 -16.94 -5.71
N ASP A 23 -12.02 -18.04 -6.45
CA ASP A 23 -10.95 -18.25 -7.43
C ASP A 23 -11.37 -17.87 -8.87
N SER A 24 -12.64 -17.55 -9.11
CA SER A 24 -13.19 -17.27 -10.45
C SER A 24 -13.84 -15.88 -10.57
N TYR A 25 -14.33 -15.31 -9.47
CA TYR A 25 -15.16 -14.11 -9.47
C TYR A 25 -14.72 -13.13 -8.39
N LEU A 26 -13.69 -12.34 -8.69
CA LEU A 26 -13.00 -11.50 -7.70
C LEU A 26 -13.92 -10.45 -7.07
N LYS A 27 -14.78 -9.82 -7.87
CA LYS A 27 -15.75 -8.80 -7.44
C LYS A 27 -16.76 -9.38 -6.47
N GLU A 28 -17.46 -10.42 -6.90
CA GLU A 28 -18.49 -11.11 -6.11
C GLU A 28 -17.90 -11.65 -4.80
N SER A 29 -16.65 -12.10 -4.83
CA SER A 29 -15.97 -12.62 -3.64
C SER A 29 -15.63 -11.49 -2.65
N TYR A 30 -15.26 -10.31 -3.14
CA TYR A 30 -15.12 -9.14 -2.30
C TYR A 30 -16.47 -8.65 -1.75
N ASP A 31 -17.50 -8.52 -2.60
CA ASP A 31 -18.82 -8.02 -2.19
C ASP A 31 -19.39 -8.90 -1.06
N LEU A 32 -19.23 -10.21 -1.17
CA LEU A 32 -19.59 -11.17 -0.12
C LEU A 32 -18.79 -10.96 1.17
N LEU A 33 -17.46 -10.79 1.11
CA LEU A 33 -16.64 -10.52 2.30
C LEU A 33 -17.00 -9.19 2.97
N LYS A 34 -17.30 -8.16 2.19
CA LYS A 34 -17.75 -6.87 2.71
C LYS A 34 -19.10 -6.98 3.37
N GLU A 35 -20.05 -7.66 2.74
CA GLU A 35 -21.38 -7.88 3.31
C GLU A 35 -21.29 -8.63 4.64
N ILE A 36 -20.46 -9.69 4.73
CA ILE A 36 -20.21 -10.40 5.99
C ILE A 36 -19.65 -9.46 7.05
N TYR A 37 -18.64 -8.65 6.68
CA TYR A 37 -18.01 -7.71 7.60
C TYR A 37 -18.99 -6.65 8.12
N ASP A 38 -19.77 -6.04 7.23
CA ASP A 38 -20.73 -5.00 7.56
C ASP A 38 -21.82 -5.55 8.52
N ILE A 39 -22.36 -6.74 8.23
CA ILE A 39 -23.31 -7.44 9.10
C ILE A 39 -22.72 -7.68 10.50
N ARG A 40 -21.49 -8.22 10.57
CA ARG A 40 -20.82 -8.51 11.84
C ARG A 40 -20.54 -7.24 12.64
N LYS A 41 -20.20 -6.15 11.95
CA LYS A 41 -19.92 -4.84 12.57
C LYS A 41 -21.17 -4.15 13.10
N GLU A 42 -22.31 -4.36 12.46
CA GLU A 42 -23.62 -3.94 12.98
C GLU A 42 -24.00 -4.71 14.26
N GLN A 43 -23.66 -6.00 14.35
CA GLN A 43 -23.89 -6.81 15.55
C GLN A 43 -22.89 -6.52 16.69
N ASN A 44 -21.64 -6.22 16.34
CA ASN A 44 -20.54 -5.92 17.26
C ASN A 44 -19.67 -4.80 16.68
N SER A 45 -19.77 -3.59 17.23
CA SER A 45 -19.04 -2.41 16.75
C SER A 45 -17.52 -2.58 16.76
N ASP A 46 -17.00 -3.43 17.65
CA ASP A 46 -15.57 -3.69 17.82
C ASP A 46 -15.05 -4.76 16.84
N TYR A 47 -15.92 -5.34 16.01
CA TYR A 47 -15.53 -6.34 15.02
C TYR A 47 -14.53 -5.77 14.01
N THR A 48 -13.41 -6.47 13.86
CA THR A 48 -12.27 -6.07 13.04
C THR A 48 -12.08 -7.00 11.85
N ILE A 49 -11.20 -6.59 10.92
CA ILE A 49 -10.77 -7.46 9.82
C ILE A 49 -10.05 -8.71 10.34
N VAL A 50 -9.38 -8.63 11.50
CA VAL A 50 -8.75 -9.80 12.14
C VAL A 50 -9.81 -10.79 12.58
N ASP A 51 -10.95 -10.32 13.07
CA ASP A 51 -12.06 -11.19 13.46
C ASP A 51 -12.65 -11.89 12.22
N LEU A 52 -12.81 -11.17 11.10
CA LEU A 52 -13.21 -11.75 9.82
C LEU A 52 -12.23 -12.81 9.30
N GLU A 53 -10.93 -12.56 9.43
CA GLU A 53 -9.88 -13.53 9.10
C GLU A 53 -9.98 -14.82 9.95
N ASN A 54 -10.57 -14.73 11.14
CA ASN A 54 -10.77 -15.86 12.04
C ASN A 54 -12.22 -16.40 12.05
N GLU A 55 -13.09 -15.90 11.18
CA GLU A 55 -14.47 -16.36 11.06
C GLU A 55 -14.51 -17.81 10.55
N GLU A 56 -15.38 -18.62 11.16
CA GLU A 56 -15.50 -20.05 10.85
C GLU A 56 -15.86 -20.26 9.38
N GLY A 57 -15.02 -20.99 8.65
CA GLY A 57 -15.17 -21.25 7.21
C GLY A 57 -14.37 -20.31 6.30
N LEU A 58 -13.63 -19.34 6.85
CA LEU A 58 -12.74 -18.43 6.14
C LEU A 58 -11.26 -18.61 6.49
N GLU A 59 -10.91 -19.53 7.39
CA GLU A 59 -9.56 -19.66 7.95
C GLU A 59 -8.50 -20.02 6.89
N GLU A 60 -8.87 -20.81 5.89
CA GLU A 60 -8.00 -21.16 4.75
C GLU A 60 -7.71 -19.95 3.84
N HIS A 61 -8.44 -18.85 4.03
CA HIS A 61 -8.39 -17.65 3.20
C HIS A 61 -7.83 -16.42 3.92
N ARG A 62 -7.34 -16.57 5.16
CA ARG A 62 -6.72 -15.50 5.96
C ARG A 62 -5.79 -14.58 5.18
N GLY A 63 -4.88 -15.15 4.38
CA GLY A 63 -3.92 -14.38 3.57
C GLY A 63 -4.52 -13.62 2.37
N LYS A 64 -5.75 -13.97 1.96
CA LYS A 64 -6.48 -13.38 0.83
C LYS A 64 -7.53 -12.35 1.26
N ILE A 65 -8.10 -12.47 2.47
CA ILE A 65 -9.21 -11.62 2.95
C ILE A 65 -8.83 -10.14 3.01
N ARG A 66 -7.73 -9.77 3.68
CA ARG A 66 -7.27 -8.38 3.74
C ARG A 66 -7.06 -7.75 2.35
N PRO A 67 -6.32 -8.40 1.44
CA PRO A 67 -6.17 -7.89 0.08
C PRO A 67 -7.50 -7.74 -0.67
N LEU A 68 -8.45 -8.67 -0.48
CA LEU A 68 -9.78 -8.61 -1.10
C LEU A 68 -10.65 -7.49 -0.51
N LEU A 69 -10.59 -7.25 0.79
CA LEU A 69 -11.31 -6.13 1.41
C LEU A 69 -10.76 -4.77 0.99
N LYS A 70 -9.46 -4.65 0.72
CA LYS A 70 -8.90 -3.41 0.17
C LYS A 70 -9.45 -3.06 -1.21
N TYR A 71 -9.96 -4.06 -1.94
CA TYR A 71 -10.67 -3.84 -3.20
C TYR A 71 -11.94 -2.99 -3.04
N SER A 72 -12.48 -2.88 -1.82
CA SER A 72 -13.57 -1.95 -1.51
C SER A 72 -13.26 -0.49 -1.81
N ASN A 73 -11.98 -0.13 -1.70
CA ASN A 73 -11.51 1.23 -1.91
C ASN A 73 -11.33 1.55 -3.39
N ILE A 74 -11.49 0.57 -4.30
CA ILE A 74 -11.44 0.83 -5.74
C ILE A 74 -12.65 1.65 -6.17
N SER A 75 -12.39 2.78 -6.83
CA SER A 75 -13.41 3.68 -7.37
C SER A 75 -14.28 2.99 -8.43
N ASP A 76 -15.55 3.39 -8.53
CA ASP A 76 -16.49 2.79 -9.48
C ASP A 76 -16.01 2.93 -10.93
N GLU A 77 -15.33 4.02 -11.28
CA GLU A 77 -14.76 4.21 -12.62
C GLU A 77 -13.67 3.17 -12.96
N VAL A 78 -12.80 2.82 -11.99
CA VAL A 78 -11.80 1.75 -12.20
C VAL A 78 -12.47 0.38 -12.31
N ARG A 79 -13.60 0.17 -11.61
CA ARG A 79 -14.40 -1.05 -11.76
C ARG A 79 -15.03 -1.15 -13.15
N GLU A 80 -15.58 -0.06 -13.67
CA GLU A 80 -16.14 -0.03 -15.03
C GLU A 80 -15.07 -0.38 -16.07
N LEU A 81 -13.85 0.15 -15.92
CA LEU A 81 -12.71 -0.18 -16.79
C LEU A 81 -12.30 -1.67 -16.69
N GLN A 82 -12.40 -2.27 -15.50
CA GLN A 82 -12.18 -3.70 -15.31
C GLN A 82 -13.25 -4.55 -16.01
N GLU A 83 -14.52 -4.21 -15.82
CA GLU A 83 -15.66 -4.91 -16.41
C GLU A 83 -15.66 -4.79 -17.94
N GLY A 84 -15.23 -3.63 -18.46
CA GLY A 84 -15.00 -3.41 -19.90
C GLY A 84 -13.78 -4.15 -20.46
N GLY A 85 -12.97 -4.78 -19.61
CA GLY A 85 -11.77 -5.53 -20.00
C GLY A 85 -10.54 -4.67 -20.31
N GLU A 86 -10.58 -3.36 -20.05
CA GLU A 86 -9.43 -2.47 -20.24
C GLU A 86 -8.38 -2.65 -19.13
N LEU A 87 -8.82 -3.05 -17.93
CA LEU A 87 -7.96 -3.45 -16.83
C LEU A 87 -8.18 -4.92 -16.46
N SER A 88 -7.07 -5.64 -16.22
CA SER A 88 -7.11 -6.99 -15.69
C SER A 88 -7.39 -7.01 -14.18
N ASN A 89 -7.94 -8.12 -13.68
CA ASN A 89 -8.13 -8.36 -12.24
C ASN A 89 -6.85 -8.13 -11.43
N SER A 90 -5.70 -8.50 -11.99
CA SER A 90 -4.37 -8.32 -11.36
C SER A 90 -3.99 -6.84 -11.25
N GLN A 91 -4.24 -6.04 -12.28
CA GLN A 91 -3.97 -4.59 -12.25
C GLN A 91 -4.80 -3.89 -11.19
N VAL A 92 -6.11 -4.16 -11.16
CA VAL A 92 -6.99 -3.54 -10.17
C VAL A 92 -6.66 -4.04 -8.75
N PHE A 93 -6.24 -5.29 -8.59
CA PHE A 93 -5.73 -5.79 -7.31
C PHE A 93 -4.48 -5.05 -6.84
N LEU A 94 -3.56 -4.73 -7.74
CA LEU A 94 -2.40 -3.92 -7.41
C LEU A 94 -2.80 -2.49 -7.02
N MET A 95 -3.77 -1.90 -7.73
CA MET A 95 -4.32 -0.58 -7.39
C MET A 95 -4.94 -0.56 -5.99
N ALA A 96 -5.66 -1.61 -5.61
CA ALA A 96 -6.27 -1.73 -4.27
C ALA A 96 -5.22 -1.78 -3.15
N ASN A 97 -3.96 -2.11 -3.48
CA ASN A 97 -2.86 -2.19 -2.53
C ASN A 97 -1.92 -0.99 -2.54
N LEU A 98 -2.23 0.06 -3.32
CA LEU A 98 -1.45 1.29 -3.33
C LEU A 98 -1.51 2.03 -1.98
N PRO A 99 -0.51 2.87 -1.68
CA PRO A 99 -0.54 3.76 -0.52
C PRO A 99 -1.79 4.64 -0.48
N ASN A 100 -2.24 5.02 0.72
CA ASN A 100 -3.48 5.80 0.92
C ASN A 100 -3.53 7.10 0.11
N GLU A 101 -2.38 7.72 -0.17
CA GLU A 101 -2.25 8.95 -0.95
C GLU A 101 -2.57 8.77 -2.45
N MET A 102 -2.74 7.52 -2.89
CA MET A 102 -3.14 7.13 -4.25
C MET A 102 -4.52 6.46 -4.28
N GLN A 103 -5.19 6.34 -3.14
CA GLN A 103 -6.47 5.64 -3.01
C GLN A 103 -7.67 6.56 -3.25
N ASP A 104 -7.50 7.86 -3.47
CA ASP A 104 -8.62 8.71 -3.87
C ASP A 104 -9.03 8.45 -5.34
N ASP A 105 -10.30 8.70 -5.66
CA ASP A 105 -10.88 8.40 -6.97
C ASP A 105 -10.11 9.06 -8.14
N GLU A 106 -9.66 10.31 -7.97
CA GLU A 106 -8.96 11.04 -9.03
C GLU A 106 -7.57 10.44 -9.29
N SER A 107 -6.83 10.11 -8.22
CA SER A 107 -5.55 9.40 -8.31
C SER A 107 -5.72 8.03 -8.97
N GLN A 108 -6.71 7.24 -8.55
CA GLN A 108 -6.98 5.92 -9.12
C GLN A 108 -7.31 6.00 -10.62
N LYS A 109 -8.18 6.93 -11.02
CA LYS A 109 -8.51 7.18 -12.44
C LYS A 109 -7.26 7.50 -13.26
N LYS A 110 -6.39 8.38 -12.75
CA LYS A 110 -5.13 8.72 -13.43
C LYS A 110 -4.23 7.50 -13.56
N ILE A 111 -4.07 6.71 -12.50
CA ILE A 111 -3.24 5.49 -12.53
C ILE A 111 -3.81 4.45 -13.52
N ALA A 112 -5.13 4.27 -13.56
CA ALA A 112 -5.79 3.41 -14.54
C ALA A 112 -5.47 3.85 -15.98
N ASN A 113 -5.59 5.14 -16.28
CA ASN A 113 -5.24 5.68 -17.60
C ASN A 113 -3.76 5.46 -17.94
N LEU A 114 -2.84 5.65 -16.98
CA LEU A 114 -1.42 5.38 -17.19
C LEU A 114 -1.15 3.89 -17.52
N LEU A 115 -1.89 2.96 -16.91
CA LEU A 115 -1.80 1.53 -17.19
C LEU A 115 -2.36 1.18 -18.58
N ILE A 116 -3.54 1.71 -18.93
CA ILE A 116 -4.20 1.49 -20.22
C ILE A 116 -3.34 2.02 -21.37
N ASN A 117 -2.79 3.23 -21.20
CA ASN A 117 -1.89 3.86 -22.16
C ASN A 117 -0.46 3.27 -22.15
N LYS A 118 -0.18 2.30 -21.26
CA LYS A 118 1.12 1.64 -21.10
C LYS A 118 2.27 2.60 -20.77
N GLU A 119 1.96 3.72 -20.14
CA GLU A 119 2.95 4.67 -19.63
C GLU A 119 3.61 4.16 -18.34
N ILE A 120 2.93 3.25 -17.65
CA ILE A 120 3.45 2.44 -16.54
C ILE A 120 3.06 0.97 -16.74
N ILE A 121 3.86 0.06 -16.18
CA ILE A 121 3.57 -1.39 -16.16
C ILE A 121 3.05 -1.81 -14.78
N PRO A 122 2.33 -2.94 -14.65
CA PRO A 122 1.84 -3.42 -13.35
C PRO A 122 2.94 -3.53 -12.28
N GLN A 123 4.15 -3.93 -12.68
CA GLN A 123 5.31 -4.01 -11.79
C GLN A 123 5.69 -2.68 -11.13
N ASP A 124 5.34 -1.55 -11.74
CA ASP A 124 5.61 -0.21 -11.20
C ASP A 124 4.77 0.10 -9.96
N LEU A 125 3.67 -0.64 -9.73
CA LEU A 125 2.82 -0.46 -8.55
C LEU A 125 3.35 -1.18 -7.30
N ILE A 126 4.25 -2.16 -7.48
CA ILE A 126 4.70 -3.07 -6.42
C ILE A 126 5.88 -2.50 -5.59
N GLY A 127 6.58 -1.49 -6.09
CA GLY A 127 7.80 -0.95 -5.47
C GLY A 127 7.72 0.53 -5.09
N GLN A 128 8.24 0.86 -3.90
CA GLN A 128 8.29 2.25 -3.40
C GLN A 128 8.91 3.22 -4.41
N ILE A 129 10.01 2.84 -5.08
CA ILE A 129 10.69 3.69 -6.07
C ILE A 129 9.77 4.06 -7.24
N ASN A 130 8.97 3.12 -7.73
CA ASN A 130 8.12 3.35 -8.91
C ASN A 130 6.81 4.04 -8.52
N GLN A 131 6.30 3.80 -7.30
CA GLN A 131 5.19 4.58 -6.72
C GLN A 131 5.49 6.09 -6.74
N TYR A 132 6.74 6.49 -6.58
CA TYR A 132 7.14 7.90 -6.58
C TYR A 132 7.04 8.55 -7.95
N LYS A 133 7.50 7.84 -8.98
CA LYS A 133 7.35 8.25 -10.36
C LYS A 133 5.86 8.42 -10.69
N ILE A 134 5.03 7.50 -10.21
CA ILE A 134 3.58 7.55 -10.40
C ILE A 134 2.94 8.74 -9.67
N LEU A 135 3.28 9.02 -8.40
CA LEU A 135 2.79 10.20 -7.66
C LEU A 135 3.07 11.51 -8.42
N LYS A 136 4.26 11.62 -9.02
CA LYS A 136 4.64 12.76 -9.84
C LYS A 136 3.80 12.84 -11.12
N MET A 137 3.53 11.71 -11.76
CA MET A 137 2.71 11.64 -12.98
C MET A 137 1.24 12.00 -12.71
N ILE A 138 0.71 11.69 -11.53
CA ILE A 138 -0.70 11.98 -11.17
C ILE A 138 -0.90 13.33 -10.46
N ASN A 139 0.15 14.14 -10.34
CA ASN A 139 0.18 15.43 -9.65
C ASN A 139 -0.21 15.37 -8.15
N SER A 140 -0.06 14.21 -7.51
CA SER A 140 -0.23 14.04 -6.04
C SER A 140 1.12 14.13 -5.30
N TYR A 141 2.08 14.86 -5.88
CA TYR A 141 3.46 14.93 -5.40
C TYR A 141 3.67 16.14 -4.48
N ASN A 142 3.66 15.91 -3.17
CA ASN A 142 4.18 16.86 -2.20
C ASN A 142 5.67 16.60 -1.95
N LYS A 143 6.55 17.35 -2.64
CA LYS A 143 8.01 17.20 -2.58
C LYS A 143 8.56 17.11 -1.15
N MET A 144 8.08 17.97 -0.25
CA MET A 144 8.62 18.08 1.11
C MET A 144 8.21 16.91 2.01
N GLU A 145 6.92 16.55 2.00
CA GLU A 145 6.42 15.40 2.76
C GLU A 145 7.08 14.09 2.30
N PHE A 146 7.33 14.03 1.01
CA PHE A 146 7.98 12.93 0.34
C PHE A 146 9.47 12.76 0.72
N GLU A 147 10.25 13.83 0.61
CA GLU A 147 11.67 13.84 1.00
C GLU A 147 11.81 13.48 2.49
N ASN A 148 10.91 13.99 3.33
CA ASN A 148 10.84 13.61 4.74
C ASN A 148 10.59 12.10 4.93
N ARG A 149 9.69 11.47 4.16
CA ARG A 149 9.45 10.02 4.24
C ARG A 149 10.64 9.19 3.80
N ILE A 150 11.35 9.60 2.74
CA ILE A 150 12.60 8.94 2.32
C ILE A 150 13.63 9.02 3.43
N VAL A 151 13.85 10.23 3.98
CA VAL A 151 14.80 10.44 5.08
C VAL A 151 14.42 9.60 6.28
N LEU A 152 13.15 9.60 6.69
CA LEU A 152 12.66 8.79 7.80
C LEU A 152 12.86 7.29 7.54
N SER A 153 12.52 6.80 6.35
CA SER A 153 12.70 5.39 5.99
C SER A 153 14.17 4.98 6.00
N SER A 154 15.05 5.84 5.48
CA SER A 154 16.51 5.65 5.57
C SER A 154 17.00 5.64 7.01
N VAL A 155 16.49 6.52 7.88
CA VAL A 155 16.82 6.54 9.32
C VAL A 155 16.34 5.27 10.03
N TYR A 156 15.13 4.79 9.73
CA TYR A 156 14.62 3.53 10.27
C TYR A 156 15.46 2.33 9.83
N GLU A 157 15.80 2.25 8.55
CA GLU A 157 16.62 1.15 8.03
C GLU A 157 18.05 1.21 8.59
N MET A 158 18.63 2.40 8.74
CA MET A 158 19.90 2.58 9.45
C MET A 158 19.83 2.09 10.90
N LYS A 159 18.76 2.42 11.63
CA LYS A 159 18.56 1.92 13.01
C LYS A 159 18.41 0.40 13.04
N ARG A 160 17.71 -0.18 12.05
CA ARG A 160 17.57 -1.63 11.90
C ARG A 160 18.92 -2.30 11.65
N ILE A 161 19.68 -1.78 10.69
CA ILE A 161 21.04 -2.24 10.40
C ILE A 161 21.90 -2.11 11.65
N ALA A 162 21.91 -0.95 12.32
CA ALA A 162 22.66 -0.75 13.56
C ALA A 162 22.26 -1.74 14.67
N GLY A 163 20.97 -2.09 14.77
CA GLY A 163 20.47 -3.15 15.66
C GLY A 163 21.04 -4.53 15.30
N ILE A 164 20.95 -4.92 14.03
CA ILE A 164 21.53 -6.18 13.52
C ILE A 164 23.04 -6.21 13.80
N LEU A 165 23.76 -5.11 13.56
CA LEU A 165 25.20 -4.99 13.80
C LEU A 165 25.56 -5.08 15.29
N ARG A 166 24.72 -4.54 16.17
CA ARG A 166 24.87 -4.63 17.62
C ARG A 166 24.68 -6.06 18.12
N ASP A 167 23.69 -6.75 17.55
CA ASP A 167 23.25 -8.07 18.00
C ASP A 167 24.06 -9.21 17.32
N HIS A 168 24.73 -8.92 16.20
CA HIS A 168 25.60 -9.83 15.45
C HIS A 168 26.99 -9.22 15.18
N LYS A 169 27.73 -8.85 16.24
CA LYS A 169 29.07 -8.24 16.15
C LYS A 169 30.08 -9.07 15.35
N ASP A 170 29.88 -10.38 15.33
CA ASP A 170 30.63 -11.41 14.61
C ASP A 170 30.46 -11.33 13.08
N ILE A 171 29.35 -10.77 12.57
CA ILE A 171 29.16 -10.47 11.14
C ILE A 171 30.06 -9.30 10.70
N LEU A 172 30.32 -8.33 11.58
CA LEU A 172 31.21 -7.19 11.32
C LEU A 172 32.69 -7.57 11.26
N SER A 173 33.08 -8.68 11.87
CA SER A 173 34.44 -9.21 11.76
C SER A 173 34.75 -9.88 10.42
N SER A 174 33.76 -10.02 9.53
CA SER A 174 33.99 -10.53 8.18
C SER A 174 34.39 -9.40 7.22
N PRO A 175 35.60 -9.45 6.62
CA PRO A 175 36.11 -8.38 5.74
C PRO A 175 35.17 -8.05 4.57
N LYS A 176 34.48 -9.07 4.04
CA LYS A 176 33.56 -8.94 2.91
C LYS A 176 32.33 -8.09 3.24
N TYR A 177 31.77 -8.23 4.45
CA TYR A 177 30.59 -7.48 4.87
C TYR A 177 30.96 -6.07 5.33
N HIS A 178 32.15 -5.88 5.89
CA HIS A 178 32.68 -4.56 6.23
C HIS A 178 32.81 -3.65 5.00
N GLN A 179 33.37 -4.17 3.90
CA GLN A 179 33.50 -3.41 2.65
C GLN A 179 32.13 -2.98 2.11
N LYS A 180 31.15 -3.89 2.05
CA LYS A 180 29.82 -3.62 1.53
C LYS A 180 29.01 -2.64 2.41
N LEU A 181 29.25 -2.64 3.72
CA LEU A 181 28.68 -1.66 4.63
C LEU A 181 29.26 -0.26 4.42
N ASN A 182 30.57 -0.15 4.24
CA ASN A 182 31.22 1.13 3.94
C ASN A 182 30.72 1.71 2.60
N GLU A 183 30.60 0.89 1.56
CA GLU A 183 30.02 1.31 0.27
C GLU A 183 28.60 1.87 0.43
N ASN A 184 27.77 1.23 1.26
CA ASN A 184 26.40 1.70 1.54
C ASN A 184 26.38 3.00 2.37
N PHE A 185 27.27 3.16 3.35
CA PHE A 185 27.38 4.40 4.14
C PHE A 185 27.84 5.57 3.27
N GLU A 186 28.83 5.37 2.41
CA GLU A 186 29.31 6.40 1.47
C GLU A 186 28.22 6.82 0.48
N LEU A 187 27.44 5.85 -0.03
CA LEU A 187 26.29 6.14 -0.89
C LEU A 187 25.24 6.97 -0.14
N LEU A 188 24.96 6.64 1.12
CA LEU A 188 24.02 7.38 1.96
C LEU A 188 24.49 8.82 2.21
N GLU A 189 25.77 9.00 2.53
CA GLU A 189 26.36 10.33 2.76
C GLU A 189 26.31 11.19 1.49
N ARG A 190 26.58 10.60 0.32
CA ARG A 190 26.48 11.27 -0.97
C ARG A 190 25.05 11.71 -1.26
N ASN A 191 24.08 10.82 -1.06
CA ASN A 191 22.66 11.15 -1.25
C ASN A 191 22.22 12.28 -0.32
N PHE A 192 22.66 12.25 0.94
CA PHE A 192 22.36 13.31 1.91
C PHE A 192 22.97 14.66 1.50
N LYS A 193 24.22 14.68 1.04
CA LYS A 193 24.88 15.90 0.53
C LYS A 193 24.17 16.49 -0.69
N ASN A 194 23.72 15.66 -1.62
CA ASN A 194 22.97 16.12 -2.79
C ASN A 194 21.67 16.82 -2.39
N ILE A 195 20.91 16.21 -1.46
CA ILE A 195 19.67 16.80 -0.91
C ILE A 195 19.95 18.17 -0.27
N MET A 196 21.00 18.27 0.56
CA MET A 196 21.38 19.53 1.23
C MET A 196 21.92 20.61 0.27
N SER A 197 22.59 20.23 -0.82
CA SER A 197 23.10 21.17 -1.82
C SER A 197 21.99 21.75 -2.69
N GLU A 198 20.94 20.96 -2.97
CA GLU A 198 19.76 21.45 -3.68
C GLU A 198 18.95 22.43 -2.81
N GLU A 199 18.96 22.28 -1.48
CA GLU A 199 18.40 23.25 -0.52
C GLU A 199 19.04 24.65 -0.61
N GLN A 200 20.35 24.73 -0.92
CA GLN A 200 21.05 26.02 -1.09
C GLN A 200 20.66 26.77 -2.37
N SER A 201 19.96 26.10 -3.30
CA SER A 201 19.43 26.73 -4.52
C SER A 201 18.02 27.31 -4.35
N LEU A 202 17.42 27.18 -3.15
CA LEU A 202 16.11 27.74 -2.84
C LEU A 202 16.18 29.27 -2.62
N PRO A 203 15.17 30.05 -3.07
CA PRO A 203 15.07 31.47 -2.76
C PRO A 203 15.11 31.72 -1.24
N SER A 204 15.81 32.78 -0.80
CA SER A 204 16.21 32.96 0.62
C SER A 204 15.08 32.85 1.64
N LYS A 205 13.86 33.27 1.28
CA LYS A 205 12.68 33.21 2.14
C LYS A 205 12.31 31.79 2.57
N THR A 206 12.60 30.78 1.75
CA THR A 206 12.33 29.37 2.07
C THR A 206 13.41 28.79 2.99
N ALA A 207 14.66 29.22 2.82
CA ALA A 207 15.78 28.82 3.66
C ALA A 207 15.70 29.41 5.08
N ASP A 208 15.17 30.63 5.22
CA ASP A 208 15.01 31.30 6.51
C ASP A 208 13.86 30.69 7.36
N ALA A 209 12.78 30.25 6.70
CA ALA A 209 11.68 29.52 7.35
C ALA A 209 12.12 28.15 7.92
N LEU A 210 12.97 27.41 7.20
CA LEU A 210 13.52 26.12 7.65
C LEU A 210 14.52 26.27 8.80
N ARG A 211 15.15 27.44 8.93
CA ARG A 211 16.09 27.75 10.03
C ARG A 211 15.40 28.29 11.29
N GLY A 212 14.07 28.32 11.32
CA GLY A 212 13.30 28.83 12.46
C GLY A 212 13.52 30.32 12.72
N LYS A 213 13.96 31.08 11.71
CA LYS A 213 14.11 32.54 11.78
C LYS A 213 12.98 33.17 11.00
N SER A 214 11.79 33.12 11.57
CA SER A 214 10.68 34.00 11.17
C SER A 214 10.67 35.17 12.14
N GLU A 215 10.65 36.40 11.60
CA GLU A 215 10.37 37.63 12.36
C GLU A 215 9.02 37.55 13.10
#